data_AF-A0A925IGB1-F1
#
_entry.id   AF-A0A925IGB1-F1
#
_cell.length_a   1.000
_cell.length_b   1.000
_cell.length_c   1.000
_cell.angle_alpha   90.00
_cell.angle_beta   90.00
_cell.angle_gamma   90.00
#
_symmetry.space_group_name_H-M   'P 1'
#
loop_
_entity.id
_entity.type
_entity.pdbx_description
1 polymer ?
#
loop_
_entity_poly.entity_id
_entity_poly.type
_entity_poly.pdbx_seq_one_letter_code
_entity_poly.pdbx_strand_id
1 'polypeptide(L)'
;GGIAKLNSDWLHGEPMGMWLARSTDFPVIGRYFTEKWMVYAFAYGGICVDLFGLPLLLIKRTRWLGLVMLLTFHLLNNSLFGVLLFPLLMVALLPLFFALTWWEKLPLGKQQTQQMTTPHPRWRLTFALLAIYCTFQLIFPLRHFFIPGNVSWTEEGEKFSWHMKLRDKRAIITYIIVQPSTGDSWEELPEDYLTDRQMAFLPKNPDGILQFAHYLATLWDDVEVYADVRVSLNGREYSPLVDPTINLATEPRNWGRSEWLLPLTTPLSQRRRGLVG
;
A
#
# COMPACT_ATOMS: atom_id res chain seq x y z
N GLY A 1 -4.10 -10.18 -1.74
CA GLY A 1 -5.12 -9.22 -1.28
C GLY A 1 -5.79 -9.67 0.00
N GLY A 2 -6.67 -10.67 -0.08
CA GLY A 2 -7.59 -11.00 1.01
C GLY A 2 -6.90 -11.44 2.30
N ILE A 3 -5.85 -12.27 2.20
CA ILE A 3 -5.04 -12.69 3.35
C ILE A 3 -4.40 -11.48 4.06
N ALA A 4 -3.87 -10.52 3.31
CA ALA A 4 -3.27 -9.32 3.90
C ALA A 4 -4.30 -8.42 4.61
N LYS A 5 -5.58 -8.50 4.20
CA LYS A 5 -6.71 -7.84 4.88
C LYS A 5 -7.18 -8.58 6.14
N LEU A 6 -6.67 -9.78 6.43
CA LEU A 6 -6.95 -10.48 7.70
C LEU A 6 -6.02 -9.97 8.82
N ASN A 7 -6.03 -8.65 9.03
CA ASN A 7 -5.28 -8.00 10.09
C ASN A 7 -6.24 -7.30 11.07
N SER A 8 -5.74 -7.01 12.28
CA SER A 8 -6.57 -6.46 13.37
C SER A 8 -7.33 -5.20 12.93
N ASP A 9 -6.65 -4.23 12.33
CA ASP A 9 -7.25 -2.94 11.96
C ASP A 9 -8.39 -3.13 10.96
N TRP A 10 -8.14 -3.90 9.89
CA TRP A 10 -9.12 -4.13 8.85
C TRP A 10 -10.36 -4.87 9.35
N LEU A 11 -10.16 -5.86 10.23
CA LEU A 11 -11.27 -6.59 10.88
C LEU A 11 -12.06 -5.69 11.84
N HIS A 12 -11.46 -4.60 12.32
CA HIS A 12 -12.17 -3.57 13.08
C HIS A 12 -12.77 -2.46 12.20
N GLY A 13 -12.71 -2.60 10.87
CA GLY A 13 -13.26 -1.63 9.93
C GLY A 13 -12.37 -0.43 9.66
N GLU A 14 -11.10 -0.46 10.08
CA GLU A 14 -10.15 0.63 9.84
C GLU A 14 -9.11 0.25 8.78
N PRO A 15 -8.67 1.19 7.93
CA PRO A 15 -9.12 2.59 7.81
C PRO A 15 -10.42 2.76 6.98
N MET A 16 -11.16 1.68 6.68
CA MET A 16 -12.34 1.73 5.82
C MET A 16 -13.39 2.76 6.30
N GLY A 17 -13.68 2.77 7.61
CA GLY A 17 -14.61 3.72 8.21
C GLY A 17 -14.17 5.17 8.02
N MET A 18 -12.88 5.45 8.23
CA MET A 18 -12.32 6.78 7.96
C MET A 18 -12.42 7.20 6.50
N TRP A 19 -12.31 6.27 5.55
CA TRP A 19 -12.45 6.58 4.12
C TRP A 19 -13.91 6.83 3.74
N LEU A 20 -14.82 5.96 4.16
CA LEU A 20 -16.24 6.10 3.87
C LEU A 20 -16.83 7.37 4.50
N ALA A 21 -16.42 7.72 5.73
CA ALA A 21 -16.87 8.95 6.39
C ALA A 21 -16.48 10.24 5.64
N ARG A 22 -15.51 10.20 4.71
CA ARG A 22 -15.13 11.34 3.85
C ARG A 22 -15.96 11.43 2.57
N SER A 23 -16.88 10.50 2.34
CA SER A 23 -17.64 10.35 1.09
C SER A 23 -19.14 10.19 1.33
N THR A 24 -19.68 10.84 2.36
CA THR A 24 -21.10 10.72 2.76
C THR A 24 -22.06 11.36 1.75
N ASP A 25 -21.55 12.17 0.84
CA ASP A 25 -22.23 12.74 -0.32
C ASP A 25 -22.42 11.74 -1.48
N PHE A 26 -21.89 10.51 -1.35
CA PHE A 26 -22.03 9.49 -2.39
C PHE A 26 -23.50 9.15 -2.67
N PRO A 27 -23.93 9.10 -3.94
CA PRO A 27 -25.34 8.88 -4.30
C PRO A 27 -25.92 7.61 -3.69
N VAL A 28 -27.17 7.70 -3.23
CA VAL A 28 -28.01 6.59 -2.70
C VAL A 28 -27.55 6.00 -1.36
N ILE A 29 -26.28 5.64 -1.24
CA ILE A 29 -25.74 4.87 -0.10
C ILE A 29 -24.82 5.69 0.82
N GLY A 30 -24.36 6.87 0.41
CA GLY A 30 -23.42 7.70 1.18
C GLY A 30 -23.93 8.08 2.58
N ARG A 31 -25.25 8.27 2.72
CA ARG A 31 -25.91 8.51 4.02
C ARG A 31 -25.69 7.41 5.07
N TYR A 32 -25.29 6.21 4.65
CA TYR A 32 -25.02 5.10 5.56
C TYR A 32 -23.52 4.89 5.84
N PHE A 33 -22.63 5.69 5.25
CA PHE A 33 -21.18 5.47 5.34
C PHE A 33 -20.58 5.67 6.73
N THR A 34 -21.32 6.33 7.62
CA THR A 34 -20.98 6.45 9.05
C THR A 34 -21.55 5.30 9.89
N GLU A 35 -22.45 4.49 9.33
CA GLU A 35 -23.05 3.37 10.04
C GLU A 35 -22.08 2.19 10.13
N LYS A 36 -21.95 1.61 11.34
CA LYS A 36 -21.02 0.49 11.59
C LYS A 36 -21.25 -0.69 10.67
N TRP A 37 -22.50 -1.06 10.43
CA TRP A 37 -22.83 -2.19 9.55
C TRP A 37 -22.36 -1.96 8.12
N MET A 38 -22.39 -0.71 7.63
CA MET A 38 -21.94 -0.36 6.29
C MET A 38 -20.42 -0.41 6.20
N VAL A 39 -19.72 0.13 7.20
CA VAL A 39 -18.26 0.05 7.30
C VAL A 39 -17.79 -1.41 7.27
N TYR A 40 -18.43 -2.28 8.06
CA TYR A 40 -18.11 -3.70 8.05
C TYR A 40 -18.51 -4.38 6.73
N ALA A 41 -19.64 -4.03 6.12
CA ALA A 41 -20.01 -4.56 4.81
C ALA A 41 -18.94 -4.26 3.74
N PHE A 42 -18.37 -3.06 3.73
CA PHE A 42 -17.27 -2.70 2.84
C PHE A 42 -15.94 -3.39 3.21
N ALA A 43 -15.59 -3.44 4.49
CA ALA A 43 -14.35 -4.08 4.95
C ALA A 43 -14.33 -5.59 4.65
N TYR A 44 -15.37 -6.32 5.09
CA TYR A 44 -15.50 -7.75 4.83
C TYR A 44 -15.83 -8.05 3.36
N GLY A 45 -16.59 -7.17 2.69
CA GLY A 45 -16.80 -7.25 1.25
C GLY A 45 -15.48 -7.17 0.48
N GLY A 46 -14.56 -6.29 0.88
CA GLY A 46 -13.21 -6.22 0.32
C GLY A 46 -12.39 -7.49 0.52
N ILE A 47 -12.51 -8.17 1.67
CA ILE A 47 -11.90 -9.49 1.90
C ILE A 47 -12.51 -10.52 0.94
N CYS A 48 -13.83 -10.58 0.85
CA CYS A 48 -14.54 -11.52 -0.01
C CYS A 48 -14.17 -11.35 -1.48
N VAL A 49 -14.14 -10.12 -2.00
CA VAL A 49 -13.74 -9.86 -3.38
C VAL A 49 -12.30 -10.31 -3.62
N ASP A 50 -11.37 -9.97 -2.74
CA ASP A 50 -9.96 -10.33 -2.92
C ASP A 50 -9.69 -11.84 -2.83
N LEU A 51 -10.50 -12.58 -2.06
CA LEU A 51 -10.36 -14.04 -1.93
C LEU A 51 -11.08 -14.80 -3.05
N PHE A 52 -12.27 -14.34 -3.45
CA PHE A 52 -13.17 -15.12 -4.30
C PHE A 52 -13.36 -14.56 -5.71
N GLY A 53 -13.09 -13.27 -5.95
CA GLY A 53 -13.33 -12.64 -7.24
C GLY A 53 -12.69 -13.38 -8.41
N LEU A 54 -11.38 -13.65 -8.32
CA LEU A 54 -10.65 -14.40 -9.35
C LEU A 54 -11.05 -15.89 -9.42
N PRO A 55 -11.10 -16.67 -8.33
CA PRO A 55 -11.59 -18.06 -8.38
C PRO A 55 -12.97 -18.19 -9.02
N LEU A 56 -13.91 -17.31 -8.66
CA LEU A 56 -15.25 -17.29 -9.23
C LEU A 56 -15.23 -17.01 -10.73
N LEU A 57 -14.36 -16.09 -11.18
CA LEU A 57 -14.18 -15.75 -12.59
C LEU A 57 -13.58 -16.91 -13.42
N LEU A 58 -12.64 -17.65 -12.83
CA LEU A 58 -11.97 -18.78 -13.50
C LEU A 58 -12.91 -19.97 -13.73
N ILE A 59 -13.73 -20.31 -12.74
CA ILE A 59 -14.64 -21.46 -12.80
C ILE A 59 -15.84 -21.13 -13.72
N LYS A 60 -15.99 -21.89 -14.81
CA LYS A 60 -17.02 -21.66 -15.85
C LYS A 60 -18.44 -21.47 -15.30
N ARG A 61 -18.82 -22.24 -14.27
CA ARG A 61 -20.16 -22.21 -13.66
C ARG A 61 -20.44 -20.93 -12.87
N THR A 62 -19.41 -20.31 -12.27
CA THR A 62 -19.54 -19.11 -11.42
C THR A 62 -19.02 -17.84 -12.07
N ARG A 63 -18.55 -17.92 -13.32
CA ARG A 63 -17.85 -16.82 -14.00
C ARG A 63 -18.62 -15.51 -14.01
N TRP A 64 -19.92 -15.57 -14.31
CA TRP A 64 -20.78 -14.38 -14.31
C TRP A 64 -20.89 -13.74 -12.93
N LEU A 65 -20.90 -14.53 -11.86
CA LEU A 65 -20.86 -14.02 -10.50
C LEU A 65 -19.53 -13.31 -10.21
N GLY A 66 -18.40 -13.92 -10.59
CA GLY A 66 -17.07 -13.30 -10.47
C GLY A 66 -16.96 -12.01 -11.28
N LEU A 67 -17.53 -11.97 -12.48
CA LEU A 67 -17.57 -10.77 -13.33
C LEU A 67 -18.32 -9.63 -12.65
N VAL A 68 -19.56 -9.86 -12.21
CA VAL A 68 -20.38 -8.84 -11.55
C VAL A 68 -19.70 -8.34 -10.27
N MET A 69 -19.12 -9.24 -9.49
CA MET A 69 -18.40 -8.91 -8.27
C MET A 69 -17.19 -8.01 -8.54
N LEU A 70 -16.31 -8.40 -9.47
CA LEU A 70 -15.10 -7.63 -9.80
C LEU A 70 -15.45 -6.29 -10.47
N LEU A 71 -16.42 -6.28 -11.38
CA LEU A 71 -16.87 -5.05 -12.03
C LEU A 71 -17.41 -4.05 -10.99
N THR A 72 -18.31 -4.50 -10.11
CA THR A 72 -18.86 -3.67 -9.03
C THR A 72 -17.74 -3.14 -8.12
N PHE A 73 -16.81 -4.01 -7.72
CA PHE A 73 -15.67 -3.63 -6.89
C PHE A 73 -14.77 -2.57 -7.55
N HIS A 74 -14.42 -2.74 -8.82
CA HIS A 74 -13.57 -1.78 -9.52
C HIS A 74 -14.27 -0.43 -9.74
N LEU A 75 -15.56 -0.44 -10.07
CA LEU A 75 -16.36 0.78 -10.18
C LEU A 75 -16.43 1.51 -8.83
N LEU A 76 -16.75 0.81 -7.75
CA LEU A 76 -16.79 1.40 -6.40
C LEU A 76 -15.42 1.94 -5.97
N ASN A 77 -14.32 1.21 -6.22
CA ASN A 77 -12.97 1.70 -5.89
C ASN A 77 -12.61 2.96 -6.67
N ASN A 78 -12.98 3.03 -7.96
CA ASN A 78 -12.72 4.21 -8.77
C ASN A 78 -13.51 5.41 -8.24
N SER A 79 -14.80 5.24 -7.99
CA SER A 79 -15.69 6.33 -7.56
C SER A 79 -15.46 6.78 -6.12
N LEU A 80 -15.16 5.86 -5.19
CA LEU A 80 -14.98 6.19 -3.76
C LEU A 80 -13.54 6.55 -3.39
N PHE A 81 -12.55 5.91 -4.02
CA PHE A 81 -11.15 6.01 -3.59
C PHE A 81 -10.21 6.57 -4.66
N GLY A 82 -10.71 6.92 -5.85
CA GLY A 82 -9.92 7.59 -6.89
C GLY A 82 -8.72 6.78 -7.37
N VAL A 83 -8.83 5.44 -7.43
CA VAL A 83 -7.71 4.55 -7.83
C VAL A 83 -7.41 4.65 -9.35
N LEU A 84 -8.17 5.45 -10.10
CA LEU A 84 -7.97 5.87 -11.50
C LEU A 84 -7.64 4.72 -12.47
N LEU A 85 -6.38 4.62 -12.88
CA LEU A 85 -5.94 3.78 -14.00
C LEU A 85 -6.11 2.28 -13.70
N PHE A 86 -5.89 1.87 -12.46
CA PHE A 86 -5.91 0.46 -12.09
C PHE A 86 -7.31 -0.17 -12.27
N PRO A 87 -8.41 0.38 -11.71
CA PRO A 87 -9.76 -0.13 -11.97
C PRO A 87 -10.11 -0.22 -13.45
N LEU A 88 -9.74 0.80 -14.25
CA LEU A 88 -10.02 0.81 -15.68
C LEU A 88 -9.32 -0.34 -16.41
N LEU A 89 -8.03 -0.54 -16.13
CA LEU A 89 -7.25 -1.64 -16.70
C LEU A 89 -7.83 -3.00 -16.29
N MET A 90 -8.16 -3.19 -15.02
CA MET A 90 -8.72 -4.46 -14.55
C MET A 90 -10.04 -4.79 -15.24
N VAL A 91 -10.94 -3.81 -15.40
CA VAL A 91 -12.21 -3.99 -16.14
C VAL A 91 -11.95 -4.30 -17.62
N ALA A 92 -11.02 -3.59 -18.27
CA ALA A 92 -10.66 -3.82 -19.67
C ALA A 92 -10.07 -5.22 -19.92
N LEU A 93 -9.49 -5.84 -18.90
CA LEU A 93 -8.91 -7.20 -18.97
C LEU A 93 -9.92 -8.31 -18.66
N LEU A 94 -11.08 -8.02 -18.07
CA LEU A 94 -12.13 -9.03 -17.79
C LEU A 94 -12.56 -9.85 -19.03
N PRO A 95 -12.66 -9.29 -20.26
CA PRO A 95 -12.99 -10.06 -21.44
C PRO A 95 -12.04 -11.24 -21.73
N LEU A 96 -10.78 -11.17 -21.29
CA LEU A 96 -9.80 -12.26 -21.49
C LEU A 96 -10.21 -13.57 -20.79
N PHE A 97 -11.09 -13.50 -19.79
CA PHE A 97 -11.59 -14.67 -19.08
C PHE A 97 -12.77 -15.37 -19.78
N PHE A 98 -13.24 -14.79 -20.89
CA PHE A 98 -14.28 -15.37 -21.73
C PHE A 98 -13.63 -15.92 -23.00
N ALA A 99 -14.14 -17.05 -23.48
CA ALA A 99 -13.73 -17.55 -24.79
C ALA A 99 -14.23 -16.56 -25.84
N LEU A 100 -13.33 -15.71 -26.34
CA LEU A 100 -13.61 -14.71 -27.37
C LEU A 100 -13.67 -15.41 -28.72
N THR A 101 -14.63 -16.31 -28.94
CA THR A 101 -14.76 -17.08 -30.20
C THR A 101 -15.11 -16.23 -31.41
N TRP A 102 -15.33 -14.92 -31.24
CA TRP A 102 -15.59 -13.99 -32.33
C TRP A 102 -14.32 -13.61 -33.11
N TRP A 103 -13.13 -13.62 -32.49
CA TRP A 103 -11.87 -13.39 -33.21
C TRP A 103 -11.52 -14.54 -34.16
N GLU A 104 -12.06 -15.75 -33.90
CA GLU A 104 -11.83 -16.95 -34.72
C GLU A 104 -12.62 -16.86 -36.03
N LYS A 105 -13.62 -15.97 -36.07
CA LYS A 105 -14.46 -15.67 -37.23
C LYS A 105 -13.97 -14.47 -38.02
N LEU A 106 -13.00 -13.71 -37.50
CA LEU A 106 -12.34 -12.67 -38.29
C LEU A 106 -11.52 -13.36 -39.39
N PRO A 107 -11.60 -12.93 -40.66
CA PRO A 107 -10.80 -13.48 -41.75
C PRO A 107 -9.34 -12.99 -41.67
N LEU A 108 -8.76 -12.98 -40.47
CA LEU A 108 -7.35 -12.77 -40.24
C LEU A 108 -6.64 -14.06 -40.67
N GLY A 109 -6.26 -14.10 -41.96
CA GLY A 109 -5.41 -15.09 -42.63
C GLY A 109 -5.33 -16.50 -42.03
N LYS A 110 -5.78 -17.52 -42.79
CA LYS A 110 -5.60 -18.95 -42.44
C LYS A 110 -4.24 -19.19 -41.79
N GLN A 111 -4.23 -19.48 -40.48
CA GLN A 111 -3.01 -19.88 -39.79
C GLN A 111 -2.55 -21.20 -40.44
N GLN A 112 -1.51 -21.13 -41.27
CA GLN A 112 -0.74 -22.30 -41.62
C GLN A 112 -0.14 -22.82 -40.33
N THR A 113 -0.66 -23.92 -39.82
CA THR A 113 -0.07 -24.66 -38.72
C THR A 113 1.25 -25.26 -39.21
N GLN A 114 2.31 -24.45 -39.21
CA GLN A 114 3.66 -24.98 -39.37
C GLN A 114 3.93 -25.86 -38.15
N GLN A 115 4.22 -27.13 -38.38
CA GLN A 115 4.77 -28.02 -37.36
C GLN A 115 6.08 -27.38 -36.86
N MET A 116 6.05 -26.80 -35.65
CA MET A 116 7.23 -26.28 -35.01
C MET A 116 8.15 -27.45 -34.63
N THR A 117 9.12 -27.77 -35.47
CA THR A 117 10.27 -28.58 -35.09
C THR A 117 11.34 -27.65 -34.54
N THR A 118 11.37 -27.49 -33.21
CA THR A 118 12.51 -26.85 -32.56
C THR A 118 13.01 -27.72 -31.41
N PRO A 119 14.23 -28.28 -31.50
CA PRO A 119 14.95 -28.62 -30.28
C PRO A 119 15.31 -27.27 -29.66
N HIS A 120 14.74 -26.92 -28.51
CA HIS A 120 15.17 -25.74 -27.76
C HIS A 120 16.36 -26.15 -26.88
N PRO A 121 17.63 -25.97 -27.29
CA PRO A 121 18.79 -26.45 -26.52
C PRO A 121 18.94 -25.79 -25.14
N ARG A 122 18.15 -24.75 -24.84
CA ARG A 122 18.22 -23.96 -23.61
C ARG A 122 16.92 -23.93 -22.80
N TRP A 123 15.93 -24.78 -23.12
CA TRP A 123 14.66 -24.78 -22.37
C TRP A 123 14.86 -25.01 -20.87
N ARG A 124 15.85 -25.84 -20.50
CA ARG A 124 16.23 -26.08 -19.10
C ARG A 124 16.75 -24.82 -18.41
N LEU A 125 17.56 -24.01 -19.11
CA LEU A 125 18.05 -22.74 -18.59
C LEU A 125 16.92 -21.72 -18.47
N THR A 126 16.07 -21.59 -19.49
CA THR A 126 14.89 -20.71 -19.43
C THR A 126 13.98 -21.10 -18.27
N PHE A 127 13.69 -22.39 -18.11
CA PHE A 127 12.88 -22.89 -17.01
C PHE A 127 13.54 -22.64 -15.65
N ALA A 128 14.85 -22.84 -15.52
CA ALA A 128 15.58 -22.54 -14.29
C ALA A 128 15.51 -21.05 -13.93
N LEU A 129 15.72 -20.15 -14.90
CA LEU A 129 15.61 -18.70 -14.69
C LEU A 129 14.19 -18.29 -14.30
N LEU A 130 13.17 -18.84 -14.97
CA LEU A 130 11.77 -18.61 -14.60
C LEU A 130 11.44 -19.14 -13.22
N ALA A 131 11.95 -20.31 -12.86
CA ALA A 131 11.77 -20.89 -11.53
C ALA A 131 12.40 -20.01 -10.44
N ILE A 132 13.63 -19.52 -10.65
CA ILE A 132 14.30 -18.57 -9.75
C ILE A 132 13.47 -17.28 -9.62
N TYR A 133 13.05 -16.71 -10.74
CA TYR A 133 12.24 -15.49 -10.76
C TYR A 133 10.92 -15.67 -10.00
N CYS A 134 10.16 -16.72 -10.31
CA CYS A 134 8.89 -17.00 -9.63
C CYS A 134 9.10 -17.28 -8.14
N THR A 135 10.16 -18.00 -7.78
CA THR A 135 10.52 -18.26 -6.37
C THR A 135 10.80 -16.94 -5.65
N PHE A 136 11.59 -16.05 -6.24
CA PHE A 136 11.84 -14.71 -5.69
C PHE A 136 10.54 -13.91 -5.55
N GLN A 137 9.69 -13.87 -6.58
CA GLN A 137 8.41 -13.14 -6.56
C GLN A 137 7.43 -13.68 -5.51
N LEU A 138 7.54 -14.95 -5.11
CA LEU A 138 6.72 -15.54 -4.05
C LEU A 138 7.31 -15.29 -2.66
N ILE A 139 8.62 -15.41 -2.50
CA ILE A 139 9.28 -15.33 -1.17
C ILE A 139 9.57 -13.89 -0.76
N PHE A 140 10.04 -13.04 -1.67
CA PHE A 140 10.49 -11.69 -1.33
C PHE A 140 9.39 -10.79 -0.74
N PRO A 141 8.12 -10.87 -1.19
CA PRO A 141 7.00 -10.22 -0.53
C PRO A 141 6.80 -10.63 0.93
N LEU A 142 7.11 -11.90 1.28
CA LEU A 142 6.93 -12.45 2.62
C LEU A 142 8.03 -12.03 3.61
N ARG A 143 9.06 -11.29 3.16
CA ARG A 143 10.18 -10.88 4.02
C ARG A 143 9.74 -10.07 5.25
N HIS A 144 8.62 -9.35 5.14
CA HIS A 144 8.05 -8.56 6.22
C HIS A 144 7.63 -9.40 7.44
N PHE A 145 7.44 -10.71 7.29
CA PHE A 145 7.21 -11.61 8.44
C PHE A 145 8.46 -11.84 9.29
N PHE A 146 9.65 -11.59 8.75
CA PHE A 146 10.93 -11.74 9.46
C PHE A 146 11.45 -10.42 10.03
N ILE A 147 10.86 -9.29 9.63
CA ILE A 147 11.19 -7.98 10.19
C ILE A 147 10.22 -7.72 11.35
N PRO A 148 10.71 -7.48 12.58
CA PRO A 148 9.83 -7.25 13.71
C PRO A 148 9.15 -5.88 13.60
N GLY A 149 7.91 -5.80 14.06
CA GLY A 149 7.15 -4.55 14.09
C GLY A 149 5.91 -4.58 13.20
N ASN A 150 5.19 -3.46 13.17
CA ASN A 150 4.02 -3.32 12.32
C ASN A 150 4.43 -2.74 10.97
N VAL A 151 4.29 -3.52 9.91
CA VAL A 151 4.66 -3.15 8.53
C VAL A 151 3.94 -1.88 8.06
N SER A 152 2.68 -1.69 8.44
CA SER A 152 1.95 -0.47 8.11
C SER A 152 2.46 0.75 8.88
N TRP A 153 3.14 0.57 10.02
CA TRP A 153 3.75 1.63 10.83
C TRP A 153 5.17 1.98 10.38
N THR A 154 6.11 1.05 10.46
CA THR A 154 7.53 1.30 10.13
C THR A 154 7.83 1.26 8.64
N GLU A 155 6.92 0.71 7.83
CA GLU A 155 7.10 0.48 6.38
C GLU A 155 8.25 -0.45 6.00
N GLU A 156 8.93 -1.02 6.99
CA GLU A 156 9.99 -1.99 6.79
C GLU A 156 9.38 -3.27 6.21
N GLY A 157 9.83 -3.65 5.02
CA GLY A 157 9.22 -4.77 4.29
C GLY A 157 7.92 -4.45 3.55
N GLU A 158 7.33 -3.26 3.67
CA GLU A 158 6.04 -2.91 3.04
C GLU A 158 6.14 -2.86 1.50
N LYS A 159 7.25 -2.34 0.97
CA LYS A 159 7.48 -2.35 -0.48
C LYS A 159 7.44 -3.82 -0.96
N PHE A 160 6.60 -4.13 -1.94
CA PHE A 160 6.40 -5.49 -2.46
C PHE A 160 5.70 -6.49 -1.51
N SER A 161 5.17 -6.12 -0.34
CA SER A 161 4.51 -7.07 0.60
C SER A 161 3.08 -7.50 0.19
N TRP A 162 2.63 -7.12 -1.00
CA TRP A 162 1.23 -7.25 -1.44
C TRP A 162 0.19 -6.58 -0.51
N HIS A 163 0.64 -5.67 0.37
CA HIS A 163 -0.21 -4.82 1.19
C HIS A 163 -0.71 -3.63 0.38
N MET A 164 -1.87 -3.78 -0.26
CA MET A 164 -2.50 -2.69 -0.99
C MET A 164 -3.65 -2.12 -0.16
N LYS A 165 -3.61 -0.80 0.06
CA LYS A 165 -4.72 -0.04 0.66
C LYS A 165 -5.16 -0.64 2.02
N LEU A 166 -4.22 -0.88 2.93
CA LEU A 166 -4.47 -1.37 4.30
C LEU A 166 -4.33 -0.30 5.37
N ARG A 167 -3.82 0.90 5.01
CA ARG A 167 -3.47 1.94 5.96
C ARG A 167 -3.85 3.34 5.48
N ASP A 168 -4.12 4.21 6.44
CA ASP A 168 -4.18 5.67 6.32
C ASP A 168 -3.28 6.25 7.43
N LYS A 169 -2.30 7.06 7.04
CA LYS A 169 -1.39 7.75 7.96
C LYS A 169 -1.64 9.24 7.90
N ARG A 170 -1.55 9.89 9.06
CA ARG A 170 -1.37 11.33 9.20
C ARG A 170 -0.13 11.57 10.02
N ALA A 171 0.63 12.59 9.69
CA ALA A 171 1.91 12.83 10.34
C ALA A 171 2.22 14.32 10.42
N ILE A 172 3.02 14.67 11.41
CA ILE A 172 3.63 15.98 11.61
C ILE A 172 5.12 15.71 11.81
N ILE A 173 5.96 16.56 11.23
CA ILE A 173 7.40 16.42 11.26
C ILE A 173 8.05 17.79 11.44
N THR A 174 9.08 17.82 12.28
CA THR A 174 10.03 18.94 12.38
C THR A 174 11.43 18.35 12.41
N TYR A 175 12.37 18.94 11.67
CA TYR A 175 13.78 18.59 11.76
C TYR A 175 14.49 19.53 12.72
N ILE A 176 15.46 18.99 13.45
CA ILE A 176 16.31 19.75 14.37
C ILE A 176 17.74 19.54 13.91
N ILE A 177 18.40 20.64 13.52
CA ILE A 177 19.79 20.64 13.12
C ILE A 177 20.63 21.06 14.32
N VAL A 178 21.72 20.35 14.56
CA VAL A 178 22.67 20.65 15.65
C VAL A 178 24.05 20.79 15.06
N GLN A 179 24.73 21.89 15.38
CA GLN A 179 26.14 22.10 15.04
C GLN A 179 27.01 21.60 16.21
N PRO A 180 27.78 20.51 16.07
CA PRO A 180 28.56 19.95 17.18
C PRO A 180 29.68 20.88 17.66
N SER A 181 30.24 21.70 16.77
CA SER A 181 31.36 22.59 17.09
C SER A 181 30.98 23.76 17.99
N THR A 182 29.76 24.28 17.87
CA THR A 182 29.26 25.41 18.70
C THR A 182 28.22 25.00 19.72
N GLY A 183 27.52 23.88 19.50
CA GLY A 183 26.36 23.46 20.28
C GLY A 183 25.07 24.19 19.90
N ASP A 184 25.08 25.02 18.86
CA ASP A 184 23.89 25.71 18.38
C ASP A 184 22.92 24.71 17.74
N SER A 185 21.62 24.97 17.90
CA SER A 185 20.57 24.18 17.27
C SER A 185 19.43 25.06 16.78
N TRP A 186 18.80 24.63 15.69
CA TRP A 186 17.63 25.30 15.12
C TRP A 186 16.70 24.28 14.47
N GLU A 187 15.45 24.70 14.27
CA GLU A 187 14.42 23.89 13.63
C GLU A 187 14.37 24.19 12.13
N GLU A 188 14.16 23.15 11.33
CA GLU A 188 13.92 23.25 9.90
C GLU A 188 12.58 22.57 9.55
N LEU A 189 11.78 23.27 8.75
CA LEU A 189 10.47 22.83 8.32
C LEU A 189 10.54 22.36 6.86
N PRO A 190 10.20 21.09 6.55
CA PRO A 190 10.25 20.58 5.19
C PRO A 190 9.40 21.38 4.19
N GLU A 191 8.35 22.07 4.67
CA GLU A 191 7.49 22.95 3.90
C GLU A 191 8.24 24.06 3.17
N ASP A 192 9.37 24.53 3.71
CA ASP A 192 10.17 25.60 3.11
C ASP A 192 11.01 25.12 1.91
N TYR A 193 11.14 23.81 1.74
CA TYR A 193 11.99 23.18 0.72
C TYR A 193 11.21 22.39 -0.32
N LEU A 194 10.01 21.92 0.03
CA LEU A 194 9.30 20.88 -0.71
C LEU A 194 8.01 21.40 -1.34
N THR A 195 7.65 20.80 -2.48
CA THR A 195 6.33 21.02 -3.07
C THR A 195 5.24 20.36 -2.22
N ASP A 196 4.00 20.86 -2.31
CA ASP A 196 2.83 20.28 -1.63
C ASP A 196 2.68 18.77 -1.85
N ARG A 197 3.05 18.28 -3.05
CA ARG A 197 3.00 16.85 -3.38
C ARG A 197 4.03 16.04 -2.60
N GLN A 198 5.24 16.56 -2.45
CA GLN A 198 6.29 15.92 -1.66
C GLN A 198 5.95 15.99 -0.17
N MET A 199 5.43 17.13 0.30
CA MET A 199 5.00 17.30 1.69
C MET A 199 3.81 16.40 2.04
N ALA A 200 2.91 16.14 1.09
CA ALA A 200 1.86 15.15 1.27
C ALA A 200 2.38 13.70 1.40
N PHE A 201 3.65 13.42 1.09
CA PHE A 201 4.25 12.09 1.15
C PHE A 201 5.25 11.92 2.29
N LEU A 202 6.22 12.84 2.41
CA LEU A 202 7.40 12.72 3.28
C LEU A 202 7.09 12.43 4.75
N PRO A 203 6.22 13.18 5.45
CA PRO A 203 6.04 13.02 6.90
C PRO A 203 5.54 11.63 7.31
N LYS A 204 4.92 10.90 6.37
CA LYS A 204 4.32 9.59 6.61
C LYS A 204 5.26 8.44 6.24
N ASN A 205 6.34 8.73 5.51
CA ASN A 205 7.19 7.75 4.85
C ASN A 205 8.63 7.79 5.42
N PRO A 206 9.06 6.75 6.17
CA PRO A 206 10.41 6.66 6.73
C PRO A 206 11.55 6.86 5.74
N ASP A 207 11.46 6.26 4.55
CA ASP A 207 12.51 6.41 3.53
C ASP A 207 12.63 7.86 3.06
N GLY A 208 11.50 8.57 2.93
CA GLY A 208 11.46 10.01 2.65
C GLY A 208 12.00 10.86 3.80
N ILE A 209 11.69 10.51 5.05
CA ILE A 209 12.21 11.19 6.24
C ILE A 209 13.73 11.11 6.28
N LEU A 210 14.29 9.92 6.11
CA LEU A 210 15.73 9.69 6.10
C LEU A 210 16.40 10.37 4.90
N GLN A 211 15.79 10.26 3.71
CA GLN A 211 16.31 10.92 2.51
C GLN A 211 16.40 12.44 2.68
N PHE A 212 15.41 13.07 3.32
CA PHE A 212 15.44 14.51 3.56
C PHE A 212 16.42 14.90 4.66
N ALA A 213 16.61 14.06 5.68
CA ALA A 213 17.68 14.25 6.66
C ALA A 213 19.06 14.29 5.97
N HIS A 214 19.32 13.35 5.06
CA HIS A 214 20.54 13.35 4.26
C HIS A 214 20.66 14.59 3.37
N TYR A 215 19.56 15.11 2.83
CA TYR A 215 19.57 16.35 2.07
C TYR A 215 19.93 17.56 2.95
N LEU A 216 19.31 17.70 4.12
CA LEU A 216 19.64 18.77 5.07
C LEU A 216 21.12 18.73 5.47
N ALA A 217 21.68 17.54 5.70
CA ALA A 217 23.09 17.35 6.00
C ALA A 217 24.06 17.79 4.88
N THR A 218 23.57 18.05 3.66
CA THR A 218 24.38 18.62 2.56
C THR A 218 24.36 20.14 2.50
N LEU A 219 23.47 20.80 3.25
CA LEU A 219 23.32 22.25 3.26
C LEU A 219 24.30 22.95 4.21
N TRP A 220 24.82 22.21 5.19
CA TRP A 220 25.75 22.71 6.20
C TRP A 220 26.90 21.72 6.37
N ASP A 221 28.07 22.26 6.75
CA ASP A 221 29.25 21.45 7.03
C ASP A 221 29.19 20.88 8.45
N ASP A 222 29.34 19.56 8.57
CA ASP A 222 29.49 18.84 9.84
C ASP A 222 28.33 19.09 10.83
N VAL A 223 27.09 18.83 10.39
CA VAL A 223 25.89 18.93 11.22
C VAL A 223 25.30 17.57 11.56
N GLU A 224 24.65 17.50 12.71
CA GLU A 224 23.78 16.38 13.09
C GLU A 224 22.33 16.74 12.77
N VAL A 225 21.57 15.75 12.30
CA VAL A 225 20.17 15.94 11.89
C VAL A 225 19.27 15.00 12.67
N TYR A 226 18.40 15.57 13.49
CA TYR A 226 17.38 14.86 14.26
C TYR A 226 15.98 15.19 13.72
N ALA A 227 14.98 14.40 14.08
CA ALA A 227 13.59 14.67 13.69
C ALA A 227 12.60 14.30 14.81
N ASP A 228 11.68 15.22 15.14
CA ASP A 228 10.45 14.88 15.88
C ASP A 228 9.37 14.55 14.85
N VAL A 229 9.06 13.25 14.73
CA VAL A 229 8.04 12.74 13.80
C VAL A 229 6.95 12.05 14.59
N ARG A 230 5.74 12.62 14.54
CA ARG A 230 4.56 12.03 15.18
C ARG A 230 3.59 11.57 14.12
N VAL A 231 3.14 10.32 14.24
CA VAL A 231 2.26 9.68 13.25
C VAL A 231 1.01 9.11 13.93
N SER A 232 -0.12 9.28 13.26
CA SER A 232 -1.39 8.60 13.54
C SER A 232 -1.63 7.57 12.45
N LEU A 233 -1.74 6.29 12.82
CA LEU A 233 -2.05 5.19 11.90
C LEU A 233 -3.49 4.69 12.12
N ASN A 234 -4.30 4.70 11.06
CA ASN A 234 -5.67 4.16 11.06
C ASN A 234 -6.54 4.73 12.20
N GLY A 235 -6.40 6.02 12.49
CA GLY A 235 -7.21 6.73 13.49
C GLY A 235 -6.75 6.57 14.94
N ARG A 236 -5.57 5.99 15.17
CA ARG A 236 -4.88 6.03 16.47
C ARG A 236 -4.47 7.45 16.85
N GLU A 237 -4.23 7.65 18.14
CA GLU A 237 -3.58 8.88 18.62
C GLU A 237 -2.16 9.01 18.05
N TYR A 238 -1.70 10.25 17.90
CA TYR A 238 -0.35 10.53 17.42
C TYR A 238 0.70 9.94 18.37
N SER A 239 1.65 9.23 17.81
CA SER A 239 2.74 8.57 18.53
C SER A 239 4.06 8.81 17.80
N PRO A 240 5.20 8.86 18.52
CA PRO A 240 6.49 9.07 17.88
C PRO A 240 6.83 7.87 16.98
N LEU A 241 7.21 8.17 15.73
CA LEU A 241 7.68 7.17 14.75
C LEU A 241 9.20 7.08 14.72
N VAL A 242 9.88 8.20 14.97
CA VAL A 242 11.34 8.33 14.93
C VAL A 242 11.86 8.52 16.33
N ASP A 243 13.00 7.89 16.64
CA ASP A 243 13.75 8.17 17.87
C ASP A 243 14.41 9.55 17.75
N PRO A 244 14.01 10.54 18.57
CA PRO A 244 14.54 11.90 18.46
C PRO A 244 16.00 12.01 18.94
N THR A 245 16.59 10.95 19.47
CA THR A 245 17.97 10.93 19.99
C THR A 245 19.00 10.40 18.99
N ILE A 246 18.55 9.89 17.85
CA ILE A 246 19.43 9.31 16.81
C ILE A 246 19.67 10.32 15.70
N ASN A 247 20.95 10.53 15.37
CA ASN A 247 21.37 11.37 14.25
C ASN A 247 21.08 10.65 12.92
N LEU A 248 20.04 11.11 12.22
CA LEU A 248 19.61 10.55 10.94
C LEU A 248 20.60 10.82 9.80
N ALA A 249 21.47 11.83 9.92
CA ALA A 249 22.46 12.15 8.88
C ALA A 249 23.43 10.98 8.64
N THR A 250 23.72 10.21 9.68
CA THR A 250 24.66 9.07 9.63
C THR A 250 23.98 7.72 9.36
N GLU A 251 22.64 7.66 9.44
CA GLU A 251 21.90 6.40 9.31
C GLU A 251 21.84 5.91 7.85
N PRO A 252 22.18 4.63 7.59
CA PRO A 252 22.18 4.11 6.22
C PRO A 252 20.77 3.73 5.76
N ARG A 253 20.49 4.00 4.48
CA ARG A 253 19.29 3.44 3.81
C ARG A 253 19.47 1.94 3.62
N ASN A 254 18.56 1.16 4.17
CA ASN A 254 18.60 -0.30 4.07
C ASN A 254 17.20 -0.89 3.82
N TRP A 255 17.14 -2.19 3.54
CA TRP A 255 15.90 -2.93 3.24
C TRP A 255 15.36 -3.73 4.43
N GLY A 256 16.05 -3.67 5.57
CA GLY A 256 15.80 -4.45 6.78
C GLY A 256 15.23 -3.58 7.89
N ARG A 257 15.64 -3.89 9.12
CA ARG A 257 15.24 -3.14 10.31
C ARG A 257 16.16 -1.94 10.51
N SER A 258 15.57 -0.80 10.86
CA SER A 258 16.24 0.43 11.27
C SER A 258 16.05 0.66 12.77
N GLU A 259 17.12 1.02 13.46
CA GLU A 259 17.10 1.26 14.91
C GLU A 259 16.43 2.59 15.28
N TRP A 260 16.49 3.58 14.38
CA TRP A 260 15.87 4.89 14.54
C TRP A 260 14.34 4.90 14.42
N LEU A 261 13.71 3.77 14.05
CA LEU A 261 12.26 3.65 13.97
C LEU A 261 11.68 3.03 15.25
N LEU A 262 10.78 3.77 15.89
CA LEU A 262 10.09 3.33 17.10
C LEU A 262 8.88 2.44 16.77
N PRO A 263 8.63 1.39 17.57
CA PRO A 263 7.51 0.48 17.34
C PRO A 263 6.17 1.13 17.65
N LEU A 264 5.10 0.65 17.00
CA LEU A 264 3.74 1.05 17.31
C LEU A 264 3.30 0.48 18.67
N THR A 265 3.20 1.34 19.68
CA THR A 265 2.72 0.98 21.03
C THR A 265 1.29 1.42 21.29
N THR A 266 0.79 2.41 20.54
CA THR A 266 -0.53 2.97 20.74
C THR A 266 -1.63 2.04 20.24
N PRO A 267 -2.60 1.65 21.10
CA PRO A 267 -3.68 0.77 20.70
C PRO A 267 -4.66 1.49 19.77
N LEU A 268 -5.40 0.71 18.96
CA LEU A 268 -6.48 1.24 18.15
C LEU A 268 -7.54 1.89 19.06
N SER A 269 -7.84 3.17 18.85
CA SER A 269 -8.72 3.92 19.75
C SER A 269 -10.15 3.36 19.67
N GLN A 270 -10.73 3.01 20.83
CA GLN A 270 -12.15 2.60 20.88
C GLN A 270 -13.11 3.80 20.87
N ARG A 271 -12.62 5.01 21.17
CA ARG A 271 -13.44 6.21 21.39
C ARG A 271 -14.17 6.71 20.14
N ARG A 272 -13.62 6.53 18.94
CA ARG A 272 -14.35 6.88 17.70
C ARG A 272 -15.52 5.96 17.38
N ARG A 273 -15.68 4.84 18.10
CA ARG A 273 -16.85 3.95 17.98
C ARG A 273 -18.15 4.57 18.50
N GLY A 274 -18.09 5.77 19.09
CA GLY A 274 -19.22 6.50 19.68
C GLY A 274 -19.67 7.77 18.93
N LEU A 275 -19.17 8.05 17.72
CA LEU A 275 -19.65 9.20 16.92
C LEU A 275 -20.94 8.91 16.10
N VAL A 276 -21.65 7.84 16.42
CA VAL A 276 -23.05 7.65 16.01
C VAL A 276 -23.77 6.96 17.17
N GLY A 277 -24.28 7.78 18.06
CA GLY A 277 -25.21 7.47 19.13
C GLY A 277 -26.03 8.72 19.38
#